data_AF-A0A417ZIW4-F1
#
_entry.id   AF-A0A417ZIW4-F1
#
_cell.length_a   1.000
_cell.length_b   1.000
_cell.length_c   1.000
_cell.angle_alpha   90.00
_cell.angle_beta   90.00
_cell.angle_gamma   90.00
#
_symmetry.space_group_name_H-M   'P 1'
#
loop_
_entity.id
_entity.type
_entity.pdbx_description
1 polymer ?
#
loop_
_entity_poly.entity_id
_entity_poly.type
_entity_poly.pdbx_seq_one_letter_code
_entity_poly.pdbx_strand_id
1 'polypeptide(L)'
;MRFVDIEKFIARRKQLGYSQFSLSQGICTQSTLSKFENRKQTPALPILEQLCDRLDLTIAELNEDDPTSINFASHKLDQIEENLMVENYNDAIINLQQIDYQKLRSNQGRLQYCYLKGMFLAVSDTNDAEAELYFRRILTELDPKQSTMFTQLSYLGLGIVADHQHDDETATLMFNKVQLYVATSLTEGIADFRTKQIFRLLTLMFYLATYLAEHDRLDQSNKLLDEELDVSSQRHVTYYVTRAKFLQAQNSWKLNHDIVKLKSLLSETLIFAKFNRNQVVPKQVAKLLRKLEKKNKVKQKS
;
A
#
# COMPACT_ATOMS: atom_id res chain seq x y z
N MET A 1 6.19 21.75 -14.63
CA MET A 1 7.65 21.94 -14.73
C MET A 1 8.24 20.56 -14.55
N ARG A 2 8.87 19.98 -15.59
CA ARG A 2 9.26 18.55 -15.62
C ARG A 2 10.24 18.24 -14.49
N PHE A 3 9.90 17.27 -13.64
CA PHE A 3 10.79 16.79 -12.59
C PHE A 3 11.74 15.75 -13.20
N VAL A 4 13.03 16.08 -13.18
CA VAL A 4 14.12 15.25 -13.71
C VAL A 4 14.78 14.52 -12.55
N ASP A 5 14.87 13.20 -12.63
CA ASP A 5 15.54 12.33 -11.65
C ASP A 5 17.07 12.52 -11.74
N ILE A 6 17.55 13.52 -11.01
CA ILE A 6 18.96 13.91 -10.98
C ILE A 6 19.83 12.84 -10.30
N GLU A 7 19.29 12.04 -9.37
CA GLU A 7 20.06 10.97 -8.73
C GLU A 7 20.39 9.86 -9.72
N LYS A 8 19.42 9.47 -10.56
CA LYS A 8 19.65 8.48 -11.63
C LYS A 8 20.70 8.95 -12.62
N PHE A 9 20.65 10.23 -13.01
CA PHE A 9 21.66 10.83 -13.88
C PHE A 9 23.06 10.74 -13.25
N ILE A 10 23.21 11.13 -11.97
CA ILE A 10 24.49 11.09 -11.25
C ILE A 10 25.01 9.66 -11.10
N ALA A 11 24.13 8.72 -10.75
CA ALA A 11 24.48 7.32 -10.58
C ALA A 11 25.01 6.72 -11.88
N ARG A 12 24.33 6.97 -13.01
CA ARG A 12 24.77 6.50 -14.33
C ARG A 12 26.11 7.11 -14.74
N ARG A 13 26.31 8.41 -14.54
CA ARG A 13 27.59 9.08 -14.80
C ARG A 13 28.73 8.40 -14.04
N LYS A 14 28.54 8.15 -12.74
CA LYS A 14 29.54 7.49 -11.89
C LYS A 14 29.80 6.04 -12.34
N GLN A 15 28.75 5.30 -12.72
CA GLN A 15 28.85 3.94 -13.23
C GLN A 15 29.71 3.85 -14.50
N LEU A 16 29.59 4.82 -15.41
CA LEU A 16 30.38 4.92 -16.63
C LEU A 16 31.76 5.55 -16.43
N GLY A 17 32.13 5.90 -15.19
CA GLY A 17 33.45 6.46 -14.86
C GLY A 17 33.66 7.91 -15.31
N TYR A 18 32.62 8.62 -15.73
CA TYR A 18 32.74 10.03 -16.14
C TYR A 18 32.90 10.95 -14.93
N SER A 19 33.88 11.86 -14.98
CA SER A 19 33.90 13.04 -14.11
C SER A 19 32.93 14.11 -14.64
N GLN A 20 32.54 15.07 -13.81
CA GLN A 20 31.72 16.20 -14.29
C GLN A 20 32.44 16.93 -15.44
N PHE A 21 33.76 17.10 -15.34
CA PHE A 21 34.56 17.70 -16.40
C PHE A 21 34.46 16.89 -17.69
N SER A 22 34.74 15.58 -17.65
CA SER A 22 34.75 14.74 -18.87
C SER A 22 33.37 14.54 -19.48
N LEU A 23 32.30 14.52 -18.69
CA LEU A 23 30.94 14.46 -19.23
C LEU A 23 30.56 15.77 -19.95
N SER A 24 30.91 16.93 -19.37
CA SER A 24 30.54 18.25 -19.88
C SER A 24 31.29 18.68 -21.16
N GLN A 25 32.47 18.11 -21.43
CA GLN A 25 33.34 18.45 -22.55
C GLN A 25 32.62 18.50 -23.91
N GLY A 26 32.66 19.65 -24.60
CA GLY A 26 32.02 19.82 -25.91
C GLY A 26 30.48 19.83 -25.90
N ILE A 27 29.84 19.85 -24.72
CA ILE A 27 28.38 19.95 -24.57
C ILE A 27 28.01 21.23 -23.77
N CYS A 28 28.60 21.41 -22.59
CA CYS A 28 28.36 22.58 -21.74
C CYS A 28 29.55 22.86 -20.81
N THR A 29 29.46 23.89 -19.96
CA THR A 29 30.50 24.12 -18.94
C THR A 29 30.34 23.15 -17.77
N GLN A 30 31.46 22.77 -17.13
CA GLN A 30 31.43 21.98 -15.89
C GLN A 30 30.56 22.65 -14.80
N SER A 31 30.56 23.98 -14.73
CA SER A 31 29.71 24.72 -13.78
C SER A 31 28.22 24.51 -14.06
N THR A 32 27.81 24.50 -15.33
CA THR A 32 26.44 24.21 -15.74
C THR A 32 26.01 22.80 -15.29
N LEU A 33 26.85 21.79 -15.56
CA LEU A 33 26.59 20.41 -15.14
C LEU A 33 26.55 20.28 -13.61
N SER A 34 27.46 20.94 -12.89
CA SER A 34 27.50 20.93 -11.42
C SER A 34 26.24 21.56 -10.82
N LYS A 35 25.75 22.67 -11.39
CA LYS A 35 24.49 23.29 -10.96
C LYS A 35 23.29 22.38 -11.22
N PHE A 36 23.29 21.64 -12.32
CA PHE A 36 22.27 20.64 -12.62
C PHE A 36 22.28 19.50 -11.61
N GLU A 37 23.44 18.86 -11.37
CA GLU A 37 23.57 17.75 -10.42
C GLU A 37 23.22 18.18 -8.97
N ASN A 38 23.41 19.45 -8.63
CA ASN A 38 23.03 20.00 -7.32
C ASN A 38 21.61 20.60 -7.28
N ARG A 39 20.76 20.34 -8.29
CA ARG A 39 19.37 20.83 -8.38
C ARG A 39 19.22 22.36 -8.41
N LYS A 40 20.31 23.09 -8.68
CA LYS A 40 20.35 24.57 -8.69
C LYS A 40 19.88 25.16 -10.03
N GLN A 41 20.06 24.44 -11.13
CA GLN A 41 19.69 24.92 -12.46
C GLN A 41 19.50 23.76 -13.43
N THR A 42 18.34 23.69 -14.09
CA THR A 42 18.12 22.75 -15.20
C THR A 42 18.69 23.35 -16.49
N PRO A 43 19.57 22.63 -17.22
CA PRO A 43 20.08 23.07 -18.52
C PRO A 43 18.96 23.18 -19.55
N ALA A 44 19.23 23.89 -20.65
CA ALA A 44 18.33 23.88 -21.81
C ALA A 44 18.21 22.46 -22.38
N LEU A 45 17.05 22.12 -22.94
CA LEU A 45 16.75 20.78 -23.45
C LEU A 45 17.83 20.19 -24.38
N PRO A 46 18.40 20.94 -25.36
CA PRO A 46 19.44 20.40 -26.24
C PRO A 46 20.72 19.99 -25.51
N ILE A 47 21.07 20.71 -24.42
CA ILE A 47 22.22 20.37 -23.58
C ILE A 47 21.92 19.08 -22.80
N LEU A 48 20.71 18.97 -22.26
CA LEU A 48 20.29 17.77 -21.53
C LEU A 48 20.26 16.54 -22.45
N GLU A 49 19.76 16.65 -23.68
CA GLU A 49 19.75 15.56 -24.68
C GLU A 49 21.16 15.04 -24.93
N GLN A 50 22.11 15.94 -25.25
CA GLN A 50 23.50 15.55 -25.52
C GLN A 50 24.19 14.92 -24.31
N LEU A 51 23.87 15.38 -23.08
CA LEU A 51 24.40 14.76 -21.86
C LEU A 51 23.82 13.36 -21.64
N CYS A 52 22.54 13.16 -21.93
CA CYS A 52 21.87 11.86 -21.82
C CYS A 52 22.42 10.87 -22.85
N ASP A 53 22.55 11.29 -24.12
CA ASP A 53 23.11 10.48 -25.19
C ASP A 53 24.50 9.96 -24.84
N ARG A 54 25.35 10.82 -24.25
CA ARG A 54 26.70 10.43 -23.81
C ARG A 54 26.71 9.45 -22.64
N LEU A 55 25.65 9.43 -21.83
CA LEU A 55 25.47 8.47 -20.74
C LEU A 55 24.72 7.21 -21.17
N ASP A 56 24.40 7.08 -22.47
CA ASP A 56 23.53 6.04 -23.01
C ASP A 56 22.21 5.99 -22.21
N LEU A 57 21.62 7.18 -22.04
CA LEU A 57 20.34 7.43 -21.40
C LEU A 57 19.44 8.21 -22.35
N THR A 58 18.15 8.01 -22.21
CA THR A 58 17.13 8.86 -22.84
C THR A 58 16.59 9.88 -21.83
N ILE A 59 16.13 11.04 -22.32
CA ILE A 59 15.44 12.01 -21.45
C ILE A 59 14.17 11.42 -20.83
N ALA A 60 13.48 10.53 -21.56
CA ALA A 60 12.34 9.75 -21.07
C ALA A 60 12.68 8.99 -19.77
N GLU A 61 13.86 8.36 -19.72
CA GLU A 61 14.33 7.63 -18.54
C GLU A 61 14.68 8.52 -17.35
N LEU A 62 14.88 9.82 -17.57
CA LEU A 62 15.12 10.82 -16.52
C LEU A 62 13.86 11.57 -16.10
N ASN A 63 12.74 11.45 -16.82
CA ASN A 63 11.48 12.08 -16.44
C ASN A 63 10.75 11.21 -15.41
N GLU A 64 10.41 11.79 -14.27
CA GLU A 64 9.55 11.13 -13.26
C GLU A 64 8.12 10.93 -13.78
N ASP A 65 7.68 11.73 -14.77
CA ASP A 65 6.31 11.76 -15.32
C ASP A 65 6.13 10.97 -16.64
N ASP A 66 7.17 10.28 -17.14
CA ASP A 66 7.00 9.45 -18.35
C ASP A 66 6.34 8.10 -17.98
N PRO A 67 5.15 7.77 -18.54
CA PRO A 67 4.45 6.50 -18.30
C PRO A 67 5.26 5.25 -18.64
N THR A 68 6.31 5.40 -19.47
CA THR A 68 7.20 4.33 -19.88
C THR A 68 8.46 4.19 -19.01
N SER A 69 8.70 5.14 -18.10
CA SER A 69 9.81 5.05 -17.15
C SER A 69 9.54 4.03 -16.05
N ILE A 70 10.57 3.27 -15.67
CA ILE A 70 10.52 2.30 -14.57
C ILE A 70 10.15 2.99 -13.24
N ASN A 71 10.53 4.26 -13.07
CA ASN A 71 10.28 5.04 -11.85
C ASN A 71 8.82 5.50 -11.76
N PHE A 72 8.17 5.88 -12.87
CA PHE A 72 6.76 6.26 -12.88
C PHE A 72 5.86 5.12 -12.41
N ALA A 73 6.02 3.93 -13.00
CA ALA A 73 5.23 2.77 -12.62
C ALA A 73 5.45 2.39 -11.15
N SER A 74 6.70 2.43 -10.66
CA SER A 74 6.99 2.16 -9.25
C SER A 74 6.35 3.20 -8.32
N HIS A 75 6.48 4.50 -8.62
CA HIS A 75 5.86 5.55 -7.80
C HIS A 75 4.34 5.48 -7.82
N LYS A 76 3.73 5.20 -8.97
CA LYS A 76 2.28 4.99 -9.08
C LYS A 76 1.81 3.79 -8.26
N LEU A 77 2.53 2.66 -8.33
CA LEU A 77 2.21 1.48 -7.52
C LEU A 77 2.30 1.78 -6.02
N ASP A 78 3.29 2.55 -5.58
CA ASP A 78 3.41 2.98 -4.18
C ASP A 78 2.23 3.88 -3.76
N GLN A 79 1.83 4.84 -4.60
CA GLN A 79 0.66 5.69 -4.35
C GLN A 79 -0.65 4.88 -4.30
N ILE A 80 -0.79 3.86 -5.15
CA ILE A 80 -1.95 2.97 -5.14
C ILE A 80 -1.96 2.15 -3.84
N GLU A 81 -0.80 1.67 -3.40
CA GLU A 81 -0.66 0.94 -2.12
C GLU A 81 -1.07 1.84 -0.94
N GLU A 82 -0.66 3.11 -0.90
CA GLU A 82 -1.12 4.06 0.11
C GLU A 82 -2.63 4.31 0.05
N ASN A 83 -3.20 4.47 -1.14
CA ASN A 83 -4.65 4.62 -1.31
C ASN A 83 -5.42 3.39 -0.80
N LEU A 84 -4.90 2.17 -1.01
CA LEU A 84 -5.47 0.94 -0.45
C LEU A 84 -5.47 0.98 1.09
N MET A 85 -4.39 1.45 1.71
CA MET A 85 -4.28 1.54 3.17
C MET A 85 -5.34 2.48 3.76
N VAL A 86 -5.68 3.58 3.09
CA VAL A 86 -6.67 4.57 3.56
C VAL A 86 -8.09 4.37 3.01
N GLU A 87 -8.38 3.23 2.41
CA GLU A 87 -9.67 2.89 1.77
C GLU A 87 -10.08 3.80 0.61
N ASN A 88 -9.13 4.51 0.00
CA ASN A 88 -9.39 5.34 -1.17
C ASN A 88 -9.39 4.49 -2.45
N TYR A 89 -10.29 3.51 -2.50
CA TYR A 89 -10.34 2.51 -3.56
C TYR A 89 -10.64 3.10 -4.94
N ASN A 90 -11.41 4.20 -5.00
CA ASN A 90 -11.73 4.89 -6.25
C ASN A 90 -10.47 5.45 -6.92
N ASP A 91 -9.62 6.15 -6.16
CA ASP A 91 -8.37 6.67 -6.70
C ASP A 91 -7.37 5.55 -6.97
N ALA A 92 -7.38 4.49 -6.16
CA ALA A 92 -6.56 3.30 -6.39
C ALA A 92 -6.87 2.67 -7.76
N ILE A 93 -8.14 2.44 -8.10
CA ILE A 93 -8.50 1.80 -9.38
C ILE A 93 -8.23 2.69 -10.58
N ILE A 94 -8.52 3.99 -10.49
CA ILE A 94 -8.23 4.95 -11.57
C ILE A 94 -6.73 4.97 -11.88
N ASN A 95 -5.88 4.98 -10.85
CA ASN A 95 -4.44 4.95 -11.02
C ASN A 95 -3.95 3.59 -11.53
N LEU A 96 -4.54 2.49 -11.08
CA LEU A 96 -4.12 1.16 -11.48
C LEU A 96 -4.46 0.86 -12.96
N GLN A 97 -5.57 1.42 -13.48
CA GLN A 97 -5.92 1.37 -14.90
C GLN A 97 -4.93 2.09 -15.83
N GLN A 98 -4.12 3.01 -15.29
CA GLN A 98 -3.10 3.73 -16.07
C GLN A 98 -1.80 2.91 -16.23
N ILE A 99 -1.67 1.78 -15.52
CA ILE A 99 -0.48 0.94 -15.55
C ILE A 99 -0.72 -0.20 -16.53
N ASP A 100 0.10 -0.25 -17.57
CA ASP A 100 0.16 -1.39 -18.49
C ASP A 100 1.04 -2.49 -17.89
N TYR A 101 0.42 -3.57 -17.39
CA TYR A 101 1.12 -4.72 -16.82
C TYR A 101 2.19 -5.30 -17.75
N GLN A 102 1.95 -5.32 -19.07
CA GLN A 102 2.90 -5.90 -20.03
C GLN A 102 4.17 -5.07 -20.18
N LYS A 103 4.11 -3.78 -19.84
CA LYS A 103 5.27 -2.87 -19.85
C LYS A 103 6.07 -2.92 -18.56
N LEU A 104 5.58 -3.58 -17.50
CA LEU A 104 6.34 -3.75 -16.26
C LEU A 104 7.53 -4.69 -16.50
N ARG A 105 8.75 -4.15 -16.42
CA ARG A 105 9.99 -4.91 -16.65
C ARG A 105 10.51 -5.60 -15.39
N SER A 106 10.30 -5.01 -14.21
CA SER A 106 10.83 -5.55 -12.95
C SER A 106 9.88 -6.59 -12.35
N ASN A 107 10.43 -7.70 -11.85
CA ASN A 107 9.63 -8.72 -11.15
C ASN A 107 8.93 -8.12 -9.93
N GLN A 108 9.61 -7.24 -9.20
CA GLN A 108 9.04 -6.54 -8.04
C GLN A 108 7.84 -5.68 -8.42
N GLY A 109 7.89 -4.95 -9.53
CA GLY A 109 6.75 -4.16 -10.01
C GLY A 109 5.57 -5.04 -10.42
N ARG A 110 5.83 -6.19 -11.06
CA ARG A 110 4.78 -7.17 -11.41
C ARG A 110 4.13 -7.77 -10.16
N LEU A 111 4.93 -8.16 -9.17
CA LEU A 111 4.44 -8.65 -7.88
C LEU A 111 3.52 -7.62 -7.20
N GLN A 112 3.98 -6.37 -7.10
CA GLN A 112 3.21 -5.28 -6.49
C GLN A 112 1.92 -4.99 -7.27
N TYR A 113 1.97 -4.95 -8.61
CA TYR A 113 0.79 -4.76 -9.44
C TYR A 113 -0.23 -5.89 -9.23
N CYS A 114 0.19 -7.16 -9.32
CA CYS A 114 -0.71 -8.30 -9.13
C CYS A 114 -1.33 -8.27 -7.74
N TYR A 115 -0.56 -7.95 -6.70
CA TYR A 115 -1.05 -7.82 -5.33
C TYR A 115 -2.11 -6.73 -5.22
N LEU A 116 -1.83 -5.52 -5.72
CA LEU A 116 -2.75 -4.39 -5.61
C LEU A 116 -4.03 -4.60 -6.42
N LYS A 117 -3.92 -5.16 -7.63
CA LYS A 117 -5.06 -5.49 -8.47
C LYS A 117 -5.92 -6.58 -7.84
N GLY A 118 -5.30 -7.67 -7.36
CA GLY A 118 -5.99 -8.75 -6.67
C GLY A 118 -6.70 -8.26 -5.41
N MET A 119 -6.00 -7.50 -4.56
CA MET A 119 -6.59 -6.95 -3.34
C MET A 119 -7.75 -6.02 -3.63
N PHE A 120 -7.62 -5.12 -4.62
CA PHE A 120 -8.73 -4.25 -5.00
C PHE A 120 -9.97 -5.07 -5.37
N LEU A 121 -9.81 -6.08 -6.23
CA LEU A 121 -10.93 -6.92 -6.69
C LEU A 121 -11.58 -7.68 -5.53
N ALA A 122 -10.75 -8.27 -4.65
CA ALA A 122 -11.21 -9.00 -3.47
C ALA A 122 -11.94 -8.08 -2.49
N VAL A 123 -11.32 -7.00 -2.00
CA VAL A 123 -11.92 -6.15 -0.95
C VAL A 123 -13.10 -5.31 -1.44
N SER A 124 -13.25 -5.14 -2.75
CA SER A 124 -14.42 -4.48 -3.34
C SER A 124 -15.55 -5.44 -3.69
N ASP A 125 -15.33 -6.76 -3.55
CA ASP A 125 -16.30 -7.80 -3.89
C ASP A 125 -16.84 -7.64 -5.32
N THR A 126 -15.93 -7.40 -6.28
CA THR A 126 -16.30 -7.10 -7.68
C THR A 126 -16.05 -8.25 -8.64
N ASN A 127 -14.97 -9.00 -8.45
CA ASN A 127 -14.61 -10.13 -9.32
C ASN A 127 -13.60 -11.07 -8.63
N ASP A 128 -14.10 -11.97 -7.80
CA ASP A 128 -13.30 -12.95 -7.06
C ASP A 128 -12.47 -13.87 -7.96
N ALA A 129 -13.03 -14.33 -9.08
CA ALA A 129 -12.32 -15.20 -10.01
C ALA A 129 -11.08 -14.49 -10.61
N GLU A 130 -11.22 -13.21 -10.98
CA GLU A 130 -10.08 -12.43 -11.48
C GLU A 130 -9.08 -12.11 -10.34
N ALA A 131 -9.56 -11.83 -9.12
CA ALA A 131 -8.70 -11.61 -7.96
C ALA A 131 -7.80 -12.84 -7.71
N GLU A 132 -8.41 -14.03 -7.69
CA GLU A 132 -7.74 -15.30 -7.51
C GLU A 132 -6.66 -15.53 -8.56
N LEU A 133 -6.92 -15.22 -9.84
CA LEU A 133 -5.92 -15.34 -10.90
C LEU A 133 -4.67 -14.48 -10.64
N TYR A 134 -4.83 -13.25 -10.15
CA TYR A 134 -3.69 -12.39 -9.81
C TYR A 134 -2.88 -12.93 -8.63
N PHE A 135 -3.54 -13.43 -7.59
CA PHE A 135 -2.85 -14.02 -6.44
C PHE A 135 -2.15 -15.33 -6.80
N ARG A 136 -2.80 -16.19 -7.60
CA ARG A 136 -2.19 -17.42 -8.11
C ARG A 136 -0.99 -17.13 -8.98
N ARG A 137 -1.04 -16.13 -9.87
CA ARG A 137 0.13 -15.70 -10.67
C ARG A 137 1.33 -15.34 -9.80
N ILE A 138 1.11 -14.66 -8.66
CA ILE A 138 2.18 -14.40 -7.71
C ILE A 138 2.80 -15.71 -7.20
N LEU A 139 1.96 -16.66 -6.77
CA LEU A 139 2.40 -17.91 -6.17
C LEU A 139 3.05 -18.89 -7.15
N THR A 140 2.63 -18.90 -8.42
CA THR A 140 3.07 -19.90 -9.40
C THR A 140 4.13 -19.38 -10.37
N GLU A 141 4.07 -18.10 -10.76
CA GLU A 141 4.93 -17.54 -11.80
C GLU A 141 5.97 -16.56 -11.24
N LEU A 142 5.56 -15.62 -10.37
CA LEU A 142 6.40 -14.46 -9.99
C LEU A 142 7.23 -14.69 -8.72
N ASP A 143 6.74 -15.50 -7.79
CA ASP A 143 7.44 -15.91 -6.56
C ASP A 143 7.20 -17.41 -6.25
N PRO A 144 7.59 -18.33 -7.15
CA PRO A 144 7.37 -19.77 -6.97
C PRO A 144 8.13 -20.36 -5.78
N LYS A 145 9.20 -19.68 -5.33
CA LYS A 145 9.96 -20.06 -4.13
C LYS A 145 9.32 -19.58 -2.83
N GLN A 146 8.24 -18.80 -2.92
CA GLN A 146 7.49 -18.27 -1.79
C GLN A 146 8.38 -17.49 -0.81
N SER A 147 9.27 -16.68 -1.37
CA SER A 147 10.38 -16.05 -0.65
C SER A 147 10.10 -14.61 -0.24
N THR A 148 9.00 -14.02 -0.73
CA THR A 148 8.66 -12.62 -0.51
C THR A 148 7.38 -12.44 0.30
N MET A 149 7.21 -11.26 0.86
CA MET A 149 5.98 -10.88 1.56
C MET A 149 4.74 -10.90 0.65
N PHE A 150 4.92 -10.85 -0.68
CA PHE A 150 3.82 -10.96 -1.63
C PHE A 150 3.15 -12.34 -1.60
N THR A 151 3.87 -13.40 -1.21
CA THR A 151 3.24 -14.70 -0.93
C THR A 151 2.21 -14.60 0.18
N GLN A 152 2.55 -13.91 1.27
CA GLN A 152 1.67 -13.77 2.44
C GLN A 152 0.48 -12.88 2.11
N LEU A 153 0.69 -11.83 1.31
CA LEU A 153 -0.38 -10.99 0.78
C LEU A 153 -1.29 -11.76 -0.19
N SER A 154 -0.74 -12.70 -0.96
CA SER A 154 -1.56 -13.61 -1.79
C SER A 154 -2.40 -14.55 -0.94
N TYR A 155 -1.86 -15.11 0.15
CA TYR A 155 -2.67 -15.92 1.07
C TYR A 155 -3.77 -15.08 1.70
N LEU A 156 -3.47 -13.86 2.14
CA LEU A 156 -4.51 -12.95 2.63
C LEU A 156 -5.62 -12.75 1.59
N GLY A 157 -5.26 -12.40 0.36
CA GLY A 157 -6.21 -12.16 -0.71
C GLY A 157 -7.04 -13.38 -1.09
N LEU A 158 -6.41 -14.57 -1.18
CA LEU A 158 -7.10 -15.83 -1.41
C LEU A 158 -8.01 -16.22 -0.24
N GLY A 159 -7.63 -15.88 0.99
CA GLY A 159 -8.47 -16.07 2.18
C GLY A 159 -9.73 -15.23 2.11
N ILE A 160 -9.61 -13.95 1.73
CA ILE A 160 -10.76 -13.05 1.53
C ILE A 160 -11.69 -13.59 0.42
N VAL A 161 -11.12 -13.99 -0.72
CA VAL A 161 -11.90 -14.56 -1.84
C VAL A 161 -12.63 -15.84 -1.42
N ALA A 162 -11.95 -16.75 -0.72
CA ALA A 162 -12.58 -17.98 -0.24
C ALA A 162 -13.70 -17.70 0.77
N ASP A 163 -13.52 -16.71 1.63
CA ASP A 163 -14.52 -16.28 2.62
C ASP A 163 -15.81 -15.76 1.94
N HIS A 164 -15.66 -14.93 0.91
CA HIS A 164 -16.77 -14.46 0.08
C HIS A 164 -17.53 -15.60 -0.58
N GLN A 165 -16.80 -16.64 -1.00
CA GLN A 165 -17.35 -17.84 -1.63
C GLN A 165 -17.94 -18.84 -0.63
N HIS A 166 -17.87 -18.56 0.68
CA HIS A 166 -18.23 -19.49 1.76
C HIS A 166 -17.45 -20.81 1.72
N ASP A 167 -16.22 -20.79 1.19
CA ASP A 167 -15.26 -21.89 1.30
C ASP A 167 -14.45 -21.72 2.60
N ASP A 168 -15.11 -22.04 3.71
CA ASP A 168 -14.57 -21.88 5.07
C ASP A 168 -13.25 -22.64 5.28
N GLU A 169 -13.09 -23.79 4.63
CA GLU A 169 -11.89 -24.61 4.73
C GLU A 169 -10.69 -23.88 4.12
N THR A 170 -10.84 -23.41 2.87
CA THR A 170 -9.79 -22.65 2.19
C THR A 170 -9.52 -21.32 2.89
N ALA A 171 -10.57 -20.59 3.29
CA ALA A 171 -10.43 -19.32 4.01
C ALA A 171 -9.62 -19.51 5.29
N THR A 172 -10.00 -20.47 6.13
CA THR A 172 -9.30 -20.79 7.38
C THR A 172 -7.85 -21.18 7.11
N LEU A 173 -7.59 -22.04 6.11
CA LEU A 173 -6.23 -22.45 5.77
C LEU A 173 -5.35 -21.25 5.38
N MET A 174 -5.87 -20.35 4.54
CA MET A 174 -5.13 -19.19 4.08
C MET A 174 -4.89 -18.18 5.20
N PHE A 175 -5.90 -17.86 6.01
CA PHE A 175 -5.74 -16.95 7.14
C PHE A 175 -4.82 -17.50 8.23
N ASN A 176 -4.78 -18.83 8.44
CA ASN A 176 -3.81 -19.45 9.36
C ASN A 176 -2.36 -19.23 8.90
N LYS A 177 -2.09 -19.28 7.59
CA LYS A 177 -0.76 -18.96 7.05
C LYS A 177 -0.39 -17.50 7.30
N VAL A 178 -1.32 -16.58 7.09
CA VAL A 178 -1.13 -15.16 7.37
C VAL A 178 -0.88 -14.93 8.86
N GLN A 179 -1.67 -15.54 9.73
CA GLN A 179 -1.54 -15.44 11.18
C GLN A 179 -0.17 -15.94 11.65
N LEU A 180 0.28 -17.10 11.15
CA LEU A 180 1.60 -17.62 11.47
C LEU A 180 2.71 -16.65 11.06
N TYR A 181 2.66 -16.12 9.83
CA TYR A 181 3.66 -15.16 9.37
C TYR A 181 3.69 -13.87 10.20
N VAL A 182 2.52 -13.31 10.54
CA VAL A 182 2.41 -12.12 11.40
C VAL A 182 3.00 -12.41 12.78
N ALA A 183 2.59 -13.51 13.42
CA ALA A 183 3.08 -13.88 14.75
C ALA A 183 4.61 -14.08 14.78
N THR A 184 5.16 -14.77 13.77
CA THR A 184 6.61 -14.94 13.62
C THR A 184 7.30 -13.59 13.43
N SER A 185 6.79 -12.72 12.55
CA SER A 185 7.38 -11.41 12.28
C SER A 185 7.44 -10.52 13.53
N LEU A 186 6.37 -10.54 14.34
CA LEU A 186 6.32 -9.77 15.60
C LEU A 186 7.25 -10.36 16.66
N THR A 187 7.42 -11.68 16.69
CA THR A 187 8.28 -12.38 17.66
C THR A 187 9.77 -12.22 17.35
N GLU A 188 10.16 -12.42 16.09
CA GLU A 188 11.55 -12.30 15.64
C GLU A 188 12.01 -10.84 15.57
N GLY A 189 11.05 -9.91 15.52
CA GLY A 189 11.28 -8.48 15.50
C GLY A 189 11.27 -7.89 14.09
N ILE A 190 10.79 -6.66 14.00
CA ILE A 190 10.58 -5.93 12.74
C ILE A 190 11.59 -4.79 12.53
N ALA A 191 12.72 -4.80 13.25
CA ALA A 191 13.71 -3.72 13.21
C ALA A 191 14.24 -3.50 11.78
N ASP A 192 14.59 -4.59 11.09
CA ASP A 192 15.15 -4.57 9.74
C ASP A 192 14.12 -4.33 8.63
N PHE A 193 12.83 -4.30 8.97
CA PHE A 193 11.79 -4.05 7.97
C PHE A 193 11.90 -2.61 7.48
N ARG A 194 11.92 -2.43 6.16
CA ARG A 194 11.80 -1.11 5.54
C ARG A 194 10.35 -0.65 5.55
N THR A 195 10.12 0.64 5.31
CA THR A 195 8.78 1.26 5.34
C THR A 195 7.73 0.48 4.54
N LYS A 196 8.04 0.03 3.33
CA LYS A 196 7.11 -0.76 2.49
C LYS A 196 6.77 -2.13 3.10
N GLN A 197 7.70 -2.75 3.80
CA GLN A 197 7.44 -4.02 4.51
C GLN A 197 6.55 -3.77 5.73
N ILE A 198 6.74 -2.66 6.44
CA ILE A 198 5.84 -2.25 7.52
C ILE A 198 4.42 -2.01 6.99
N PHE A 199 4.26 -1.29 5.88
CA PHE A 199 2.94 -1.05 5.28
C PHE A 199 2.21 -2.35 4.98
N ARG A 200 2.91 -3.31 4.37
CA ARG A 200 2.35 -4.63 4.04
C ARG A 200 2.07 -5.48 5.27
N LEU A 201 2.90 -5.39 6.32
CA LEU A 201 2.61 -6.04 7.59
C LEU A 201 1.31 -5.51 8.18
N LEU A 202 1.13 -4.19 8.23
CA LEU A 202 -0.10 -3.56 8.69
C LEU A 202 -1.30 -3.98 7.84
N THR A 203 -1.15 -4.10 6.51
CA THR A 203 -2.19 -4.68 5.64
C THR A 203 -2.60 -6.08 6.09
N LEU A 204 -1.62 -6.97 6.31
CA LEU A 204 -1.88 -8.35 6.75
C LEU A 204 -2.61 -8.37 8.09
N MET A 205 -2.15 -7.57 9.06
CA MET A 205 -2.73 -7.48 10.40
C MET A 205 -4.18 -6.97 10.35
N PHE A 206 -4.43 -5.88 9.61
CA PHE A 206 -5.75 -5.26 9.54
C PHE A 206 -6.80 -6.20 8.94
N TYR A 207 -6.50 -6.81 7.79
CA TYR A 207 -7.46 -7.71 7.14
C TYR A 207 -7.61 -9.04 7.86
N LEU A 208 -6.56 -9.56 8.52
CA LEU A 208 -6.70 -10.70 9.42
C LEU A 208 -7.60 -10.35 10.62
N ALA A 209 -7.44 -9.18 11.22
CA ALA A 209 -8.30 -8.71 12.31
C ALA A 209 -9.75 -8.55 11.86
N THR A 210 -9.98 -8.14 10.61
CA THR A 210 -11.30 -8.01 10.01
C THR A 210 -11.98 -9.37 9.88
N TYR A 211 -11.29 -10.35 9.28
CA TYR A 211 -11.75 -11.73 9.19
C TYR A 211 -12.07 -12.34 10.56
N LEU A 212 -11.21 -12.11 11.57
CA LEU A 212 -11.48 -12.56 12.94
C LEU A 212 -12.76 -11.92 13.52
N ALA A 213 -12.99 -10.62 13.29
CA ALA A 213 -14.18 -9.92 13.80
C ALA A 213 -15.49 -10.37 13.12
N GLU A 214 -15.43 -10.64 11.81
CA GLU A 214 -16.55 -11.15 11.03
C GLU A 214 -16.96 -12.55 11.50
N HIS A 215 -15.98 -13.36 11.91
CA HIS A 215 -16.16 -14.71 12.46
C HIS A 215 -16.29 -14.74 14.00
N ASP A 216 -16.79 -13.66 14.60
CA ASP A 216 -17.09 -13.55 16.05
C ASP A 216 -15.89 -13.75 17.01
N ARG A 217 -14.65 -13.80 16.52
CA ARG A 217 -13.41 -13.87 17.31
C ARG A 217 -12.95 -12.46 17.72
N LEU A 218 -13.84 -11.71 18.36
CA LEU A 218 -13.65 -10.27 18.65
C LEU A 218 -12.47 -9.97 19.56
N ASP A 219 -12.20 -10.81 20.55
CA ASP A 219 -11.06 -10.62 21.46
C ASP A 219 -9.72 -10.80 20.73
N GLN A 220 -9.65 -11.79 19.83
CA GLN A 220 -8.46 -12.02 19.00
C GLN A 220 -8.28 -10.87 18.00
N SER A 221 -9.37 -10.40 17.38
CA SER A 221 -9.36 -9.23 16.52
C SER A 221 -8.83 -7.99 17.26
N ASN A 222 -9.39 -7.67 18.44
CA ASN A 222 -8.95 -6.51 19.22
C ASN A 222 -7.49 -6.61 19.66
N LYS A 223 -7.04 -7.79 20.09
CA LYS A 223 -5.63 -8.02 20.44
C LYS A 223 -4.71 -7.72 19.26
N LEU A 224 -5.05 -8.23 18.07
CA LEU A 224 -4.27 -7.98 16.86
C LEU A 224 -4.30 -6.51 16.44
N LEU A 225 -5.43 -5.81 16.63
CA LEU A 225 -5.54 -4.37 16.38
C LEU A 225 -4.70 -3.54 17.37
N ASP A 226 -4.61 -3.95 18.63
CA ASP A 226 -3.72 -3.30 19.60
C ASP A 226 -2.24 -3.48 19.18
N GLU A 227 -1.85 -4.69 18.77
CA GLU A 227 -0.51 -4.95 18.21
C GLU A 227 -0.25 -4.12 16.93
N GLU A 228 -1.24 -3.98 16.04
CA GLU A 228 -1.15 -3.15 14.82
C GLU A 228 -0.91 -1.68 15.17
N LEU A 229 -1.63 -1.15 16.15
CA LEU A 229 -1.50 0.22 16.63
C LEU A 229 -0.13 0.47 17.27
N ASP A 230 0.41 -0.52 18.00
CA ASP A 230 1.76 -0.46 18.56
C ASP A 230 2.83 -0.38 17.45
N VAL A 231 2.72 -1.24 16.42
CA VAL A 231 3.59 -1.18 15.24
C VAL A 231 3.48 0.18 14.54
N SER A 232 2.26 0.67 14.33
CA SER A 232 1.99 1.99 13.74
C SER A 232 2.64 3.12 14.54
N SER A 233 2.56 3.08 15.87
CA SER A 233 3.14 4.07 16.77
C SER A 233 4.68 4.05 16.69
N GLN A 234 5.28 2.88 16.87
CA GLN A 234 6.74 2.68 16.86
C GLN A 234 7.39 3.05 15.53
N ARG A 235 6.69 2.84 14.41
CA ARG A 235 7.19 3.10 13.06
C ARG A 235 6.69 4.43 12.48
N HIS A 236 5.93 5.21 13.25
CA HIS A 236 5.32 6.48 12.85
C HIS A 236 4.46 6.38 11.58
N VAL A 237 3.71 5.29 11.43
CA VAL A 237 2.80 5.04 10.29
C VAL A 237 1.36 5.22 10.73
N THR A 238 0.72 6.32 10.30
CA THR A 238 -0.62 6.68 10.77
C THR A 238 -1.76 6.23 9.86
N TYR A 239 -1.49 5.77 8.63
CA TYR A 239 -2.51 5.49 7.62
C TYR A 239 -3.59 4.50 8.09
N TYR A 240 -3.17 3.41 8.75
CA TYR A 240 -4.06 2.35 9.21
C TYR A 240 -4.78 2.66 10.54
N VAL A 241 -4.23 3.58 11.36
CA VAL A 241 -4.77 3.89 12.70
C VAL A 241 -6.25 4.26 12.66
N THR A 242 -6.67 4.98 11.61
CA THR A 242 -8.07 5.35 11.42
C THR A 242 -8.98 4.13 11.29
N ARG A 243 -8.57 3.13 10.50
CA ARG A 243 -9.35 1.92 10.24
C ARG A 243 -9.32 0.97 11.43
N ALA A 244 -8.15 0.79 12.03
CA ALA A 244 -7.99 -0.04 13.21
C ALA A 244 -8.88 0.43 14.37
N LYS A 245 -8.86 1.74 14.68
CA LYS A 245 -9.73 2.34 15.70
C LYS A 245 -11.22 2.20 15.38
N PHE A 246 -11.58 2.30 14.10
CA PHE A 246 -12.97 2.11 13.68
C PHE A 246 -13.43 0.66 13.89
N LEU A 247 -12.59 -0.32 13.52
CA LEU A 247 -12.89 -1.73 13.74
C LEU A 247 -12.94 -2.08 15.25
N GLN A 248 -12.04 -1.54 16.07
CA GLN A 248 -12.15 -1.65 17.53
C GLN A 248 -13.49 -1.10 18.06
N ALA A 249 -13.96 0.02 17.50
CA ALA A 249 -15.24 0.61 17.87
C ALA A 249 -16.42 -0.34 17.52
N GLN A 250 -16.39 -0.95 16.33
CA GLN A 250 -17.37 -1.95 15.90
C GLN A 250 -17.34 -3.20 16.78
N ASN A 251 -16.15 -3.72 17.09
CA ASN A 251 -15.95 -4.87 17.96
C ASN A 251 -16.46 -4.60 19.38
N SER A 252 -16.12 -3.45 19.96
CA SER A 252 -16.57 -3.04 21.31
C SER A 252 -18.10 -2.97 21.39
N TRP A 253 -18.75 -2.48 20.34
CA TRP A 253 -20.21 -2.44 20.27
C TRP A 253 -20.80 -3.86 20.19
N LYS A 254 -20.22 -4.74 19.36
CA LYS A 254 -20.68 -6.11 19.17
C LYS A 254 -20.53 -6.97 20.42
N LEU A 255 -19.43 -6.79 21.17
CA LEU A 255 -19.14 -7.56 22.38
C LEU A 255 -20.10 -7.22 23.53
N ASN A 256 -20.14 -5.96 23.97
CA ASN A 256 -20.79 -5.58 25.23
C ASN A 256 -21.76 -4.39 25.11
N HIS A 257 -21.97 -3.84 23.91
CA HIS A 257 -22.77 -2.62 23.71
C HIS A 257 -22.27 -1.42 24.56
N ASP A 258 -20.97 -1.37 24.86
CA ASP A 258 -20.38 -0.30 25.68
C ASP A 258 -20.36 1.01 24.89
N ILE A 259 -21.34 1.88 25.18
CA ILE A 259 -21.51 3.17 24.53
C ILE A 259 -20.36 4.13 24.85
N VAL A 260 -19.77 4.04 26.05
CA VAL A 260 -18.70 4.95 26.47
C VAL A 260 -17.44 4.62 25.68
N LYS A 261 -17.04 3.35 25.66
CA LYS A 261 -15.88 2.88 24.88
C LYS A 261 -16.08 3.10 23.38
N LEU A 262 -17.28 2.82 22.85
CA LEU A 262 -17.65 3.12 21.47
C LEU A 262 -17.42 4.60 21.12
N LYS A 263 -17.95 5.53 21.93
CA LYS A 263 -17.81 6.98 21.66
C LYS A 263 -16.35 7.43 21.73
N SER A 264 -15.56 6.89 22.65
CA SER A 264 -14.11 7.17 22.72
C SER A 264 -13.41 6.74 21.44
N LEU A 265 -13.59 5.48 21.02
CA LEU A 265 -12.95 4.92 19.83
C LEU A 265 -13.38 5.63 18.54
N LEU A 266 -14.66 6.01 18.42
CA LEU A 266 -15.14 6.80 17.28
C LEU A 266 -14.55 8.21 17.27
N SER A 267 -14.31 8.82 18.43
CA SER A 267 -13.66 10.13 18.51
C SER A 267 -12.20 10.04 18.05
N GLU A 268 -11.45 9.04 18.53
CA GLU A 268 -10.08 8.76 18.06
C GLU A 268 -10.05 8.48 16.55
N THR A 269 -10.97 7.67 16.05
CA THR A 269 -11.14 7.39 14.61
C THR A 269 -11.25 8.67 13.80
N LEU A 270 -12.12 9.61 14.21
CA LEU A 270 -12.34 10.86 13.49
C LEU A 270 -11.14 11.82 13.57
N ILE A 271 -10.41 11.83 14.68
CA ILE A 271 -9.17 12.62 14.83
C ILE A 271 -8.12 12.15 13.83
N PHE A 272 -7.84 10.84 13.78
CA PHE A 272 -6.87 10.29 12.83
C PHE A 272 -7.35 10.38 11.38
N ALA A 273 -8.66 10.23 11.13
CA ALA A 273 -9.21 10.45 9.80
C ALA A 273 -8.94 11.86 9.30
N LYS A 274 -9.16 12.88 10.16
CA LYS A 274 -8.86 14.28 9.84
C LYS A 274 -7.37 14.51 9.60
N PHE A 275 -6.52 13.95 10.46
CA PHE A 275 -5.05 14.05 10.34
C PHE A 275 -4.55 13.48 9.00
N ASN A 276 -5.00 12.28 8.64
CA ASN A 276 -4.63 11.60 7.39
C ASN A 276 -5.42 12.09 6.15
N ARG A 277 -6.28 13.10 6.29
CA ARG A 277 -7.20 13.58 5.23
C ARG A 277 -8.10 12.47 4.64
N ASN A 278 -8.39 11.43 5.42
CA ASN A 278 -9.25 10.31 5.03
C ASN A 278 -10.72 10.77 4.90
N GLN A 279 -11.30 10.61 3.72
CA GLN A 279 -12.68 11.01 3.42
C GLN A 279 -13.69 9.85 3.47
N VAL A 280 -13.21 8.62 3.64
CA VAL A 280 -14.00 7.39 3.52
C VAL A 280 -14.51 6.95 4.89
N VAL A 281 -13.62 6.77 5.86
CA VAL A 281 -13.98 6.27 7.20
C VAL A 281 -14.96 7.20 7.94
N PRO A 282 -14.86 8.54 7.89
CA PRO A 282 -15.87 9.41 8.51
C PRO A 282 -17.30 9.17 7.99
N LYS A 283 -17.47 8.80 6.72
CA LYS A 283 -18.78 8.46 6.15
C LYS A 283 -19.30 7.14 6.72
N GLN A 284 -18.40 6.17 6.95
CA GLN A 284 -18.74 4.90 7.59
C GLN A 284 -19.13 5.09 9.06
N VAL A 285 -18.40 5.93 9.80
CA VAL A 285 -18.75 6.33 11.18
C VAL A 285 -20.16 6.94 11.23
N ALA A 286 -20.47 7.88 10.33
CA ALA A 286 -21.80 8.48 10.26
C ALA A 286 -22.90 7.44 9.94
N LYS A 287 -22.62 6.47 9.06
CA LYS A 287 -23.53 5.36 8.73
C LYS A 287 -23.79 4.46 9.95
N LEU A 288 -22.75 4.15 10.72
CA LEU A 288 -22.85 3.37 11.95
C LEU A 288 -23.73 4.09 12.98
N LEU A 289 -23.44 5.36 13.29
CA LEU A 289 -24.21 6.15 14.26
C LEU A 289 -25.70 6.20 13.91
N ARG A 290 -26.05 6.45 12.63
CA ARG A 290 -27.45 6.43 12.16
C ARG A 290 -28.12 5.07 12.36
N LYS A 291 -27.40 3.96 12.14
CA LYS A 291 -27.94 2.61 12.38
C LYS A 291 -28.24 2.38 13.86
N LEU A 292 -27.35 2.84 14.76
CA LEU A 292 -27.51 2.70 16.21
C LEU A 292 -28.69 3.53 16.73
N GLU A 293 -28.84 4.77 16.25
CA GLU A 293 -29.99 5.62 16.59
C GLU A 293 -31.34 4.98 16.19
N LYS A 294 -31.41 4.38 15.00
CA LYS A 294 -32.61 3.67 14.54
C LYS A 294 -32.94 2.48 15.44
N LYS A 295 -31.96 1.65 15.81
CA LYS A 295 -32.17 0.50 16.72
C LYS A 295 -32.69 0.94 18.09
N ASN A 296 -32.19 2.04 18.64
CA ASN A 296 -32.65 2.57 19.93
C ASN A 296 -34.09 3.10 19.87
N LYS A 297 -34.49 3.76 18.77
CA LYS A 297 -35.88 4.22 18.57
C LYS A 297 -36.89 3.08 18.42
N VAL A 298 -36.49 1.93 17.87
CA VAL A 298 -37.35 0.75 17.75
C VAL A 298 -37.55 0.08 19.11
N LYS A 299 -36.48 -0.07 19.91
CA LYS A 299 -36.56 -0.61 21.29
C LYS A 299 -37.37 0.24 22.26
N GLN A 300 -37.51 1.54 22.02
CA GLN A 300 -38.34 2.45 22.83
C GLN A 300 -39.83 2.45 22.44
N LYS A 301 -40.19 1.81 21.32
CA LYS A 301 -41.57 1.73 20.81
C LYS A 301 -42.20 0.33 20.94
N SER A 302 -41.42 -0.65 21.38
CA SER A 302 -41.82 -2.02 21.72
C SER A 302 -41.89 -2.19 23.22
#